data_AF-A0A433RV16-F1
#
_entry.id   AF-A0A433RV16-F1
#
_cell.length_a   1.000
_cell.length_b   1.000
_cell.length_c   1.000
_cell.angle_alpha   90.00
_cell.angle_beta   90.00
_cell.angle_gamma   90.00
#
_symmetry.space_group_name_H-M   'P 1'
#
loop_
_entity.id
_entity.type
_entity.pdbx_description
1 polymer ?
#
loop_
_entity_poly.entity_id
_entity_poly.type
_entity_poly.pdbx_seq_one_letter_code
_entity_poly.pdbx_strand_id
1 'polypeptide(L)'
;MTMYNLQTVLSSIVHNGLTTYKTKNSRFAPAAFVDTSDKKGVVFVVREKAHFANGRVRGYIVTSKETLVKDAPSLSHWTPNVYCYGEYADPARTYIKGFEEKNLSQINTFVVDIDTKDHSINDILLACIDESIGEPSLIVESPRG
;
A
#
# COMPACT_ATOMS: atom_id res chain seq x y z
N MET A 1 17.67 2.23 -17.27
CA MET A 1 16.75 1.75 -16.21
C MET A 1 16.80 2.74 -15.08
N THR A 2 15.83 3.65 -15.01
CA THR A 2 15.74 4.68 -13.97
C THR A 2 15.51 3.98 -12.63
N MET A 3 16.43 4.13 -11.68
CA MET A 3 16.19 3.72 -10.30
C MET A 3 15.11 4.65 -9.74
N TYR A 4 13.86 4.17 -9.67
CA TYR A 4 12.81 4.90 -8.97
C TYR A 4 13.10 4.86 -7.48
N ASN A 5 13.11 6.03 -6.84
CA ASN A 5 13.24 6.13 -5.41
C ASN A 5 11.98 5.52 -4.76
N LEU A 6 12.16 4.46 -3.95
CA LEU A 6 11.07 3.75 -3.26
C LEU A 6 10.17 4.71 -2.45
N GLN A 7 10.75 5.76 -1.87
CA GLN A 7 10.00 6.79 -1.17
C GLN A 7 9.03 7.51 -2.11
N THR A 8 9.48 7.87 -3.32
CA THR A 8 8.65 8.55 -4.31
C THR A 8 7.50 7.66 -4.76
N VAL A 9 7.77 6.38 -5.07
CA VAL A 9 6.75 5.42 -5.50
C VAL A 9 5.71 5.17 -4.41
N LEU A 10 6.14 4.89 -3.17
CA LEU A 10 5.20 4.65 -2.08
C LEU A 10 4.40 5.92 -1.74
N SER A 11 5.04 7.09 -1.79
CA SER A 11 4.37 8.37 -1.52
C SER A 11 3.38 8.73 -2.62
N SER A 12 3.64 8.39 -3.89
CA SER A 12 2.69 8.60 -4.98
C SER A 12 1.51 7.65 -4.90
N ILE A 13 1.67 6.46 -4.31
CA ILE A 13 0.53 5.55 -4.08
C ILE A 13 -0.33 6.07 -2.93
N VAL A 14 0.25 6.32 -1.74
CA VAL A 14 -0.55 6.63 -0.55
C VAL A 14 -1.02 8.09 -0.45
N HIS A 15 -0.50 8.97 -1.33
CA HIS A 15 -0.80 10.40 -1.36
C HIS A 15 -0.71 11.02 0.04
N ASN A 16 -1.72 11.75 0.51
CA ASN A 16 -1.75 12.35 1.84
C ASN A 16 -2.49 11.51 2.89
N GLY A 17 -2.86 10.26 2.56
CA GLY A 17 -3.65 9.42 3.46
C GLY A 17 -2.90 8.87 4.67
N LEU A 18 -1.57 8.90 4.67
CA LEU A 18 -0.75 8.61 5.84
C LEU A 18 -0.06 9.87 6.35
N THR A 19 0.27 9.90 7.64
CA THR A 19 1.18 10.92 8.17
C THR A 19 2.54 10.82 7.50
N THR A 20 3.25 11.93 7.36
CA THR A 20 4.59 11.95 6.75
C THR A 20 5.61 11.34 7.71
N TYR A 21 5.58 11.75 8.97
CA TYR A 21 6.45 11.25 10.04
C TYR A 21 5.66 10.53 11.13
N LYS A 22 6.33 9.68 11.90
CA LYS A 22 5.71 9.07 13.09
C LYS A 22 5.30 10.14 14.10
N THR A 23 4.09 10.02 14.64
CA THR A 23 3.59 10.87 15.72
C THR A 23 4.40 10.76 17.02
N LYS A 24 5.06 9.61 17.25
CA LYS A 24 5.92 9.37 18.41
C LYS A 24 7.27 8.84 17.96
N ASN A 25 8.35 9.32 18.59
CA ASN A 25 9.71 8.84 18.37
C ASN A 25 10.15 8.89 16.88
N SER A 26 9.73 9.92 16.13
CA SER A 26 10.35 10.20 14.84
C SER A 26 11.74 10.78 15.07
N ARG A 27 12.72 10.31 14.30
CA ARG A 27 14.10 10.84 14.31
C ARG A 27 14.35 11.83 13.19
N PHE A 28 13.38 11.99 12.28
CA PHE A 28 13.53 12.72 11.04
C PHE A 28 12.56 13.90 10.92
N ALA A 29 11.58 14.02 11.83
CA ALA A 29 10.62 15.11 11.82
C ALA A 29 11.30 16.46 12.13
N PRO A 30 11.23 17.46 11.24
CA PRO A 30 11.61 18.83 11.55
C PRO A 30 10.75 19.42 12.66
N ALA A 31 11.32 20.29 13.50
CA ALA A 31 10.63 20.85 14.67
C ALA A 31 9.31 21.60 14.36
N ALA A 32 9.18 22.18 13.16
CA ALA A 32 8.00 22.92 12.72
C ALA A 32 7.13 22.15 11.70
N PHE A 33 7.36 20.85 11.50
CA PHE A 33 6.61 20.09 10.52
C PHE A 33 5.18 19.83 11.00
N VAL A 34 4.21 20.24 10.19
CA VAL A 34 2.79 19.94 10.37
C VAL A 34 2.30 19.27 9.11
N ASP A 35 1.65 18.12 9.27
CA ASP A 35 1.01 17.41 8.15
C ASP A 35 -0.18 18.22 7.60
N THR A 36 -0.64 17.86 6.40
CA THR A 36 -1.86 18.46 5.87
C THR A 36 -3.06 18.14 6.77
N SER A 37 -4.10 18.98 6.74
CA SER A 37 -5.34 18.79 7.50
C SER A 37 -6.20 17.62 7.00
N ASP A 38 -5.75 16.90 5.97
CA ASP A 38 -6.41 15.72 5.43
C ASP A 38 -6.59 14.64 6.49
N LYS A 39 -7.69 13.90 6.40
CA LYS A 39 -7.92 12.73 7.25
C LYS A 39 -6.80 11.71 7.01
N LYS A 40 -6.10 11.33 8.08
CA LYS A 40 -5.06 10.30 8.05
C LYS A 40 -5.67 8.96 8.44
N GLY A 41 -5.22 7.92 7.76
CA GLY A 41 -5.62 6.54 7.98
C GLY A 41 -4.43 5.64 8.24
N VAL A 42 -4.60 4.37 7.90
CA VAL A 42 -3.60 3.33 8.10
C VAL A 42 -3.47 2.43 6.89
N VAL A 43 -2.32 1.77 6.79
CA VAL A 43 -2.11 0.62 5.90
C VAL A 43 -1.69 -0.59 6.74
N PHE A 44 -1.91 -1.76 6.19
CA PHE A 44 -1.54 -3.03 6.81
C PHE A 44 -0.31 -3.60 6.12
N VAL A 45 0.59 -4.19 6.90
CA VAL A 45 1.83 -4.76 6.37
C VAL A 45 2.10 -6.16 6.94
N VAL A 46 2.72 -7.00 6.12
CA VAL A 46 3.02 -8.40 6.44
C VAL A 46 4.45 -8.74 6.02
N ARG A 47 5.24 -9.27 6.96
CA ARG A 47 6.66 -9.58 6.73
C ARG A 47 6.90 -10.79 5.84
N GLU A 48 6.05 -11.82 5.92
CA GLU A 48 6.27 -13.09 5.23
C GLU A 48 4.96 -13.62 4.66
N LYS A 49 5.00 -14.26 3.48
CA LYS A 49 3.82 -14.86 2.86
C LYS A 49 3.16 -15.93 3.75
N ALA A 50 3.95 -16.66 4.54
CA ALA A 50 3.45 -17.67 5.47
C ALA A 50 2.53 -17.09 6.57
N HIS A 51 2.59 -15.78 6.83
CA HIS A 51 1.76 -15.11 7.82
C HIS A 51 0.30 -14.87 7.39
N PHE A 52 -0.09 -15.28 6.18
CA PHE A 52 -1.50 -15.35 5.75
C PHE A 52 -2.18 -16.69 6.09
N ALA A 53 -1.49 -17.60 6.79
CA ALA A 53 -2.00 -18.94 7.07
C ALA A 53 -3.16 -18.96 8.09
N ASN A 54 -3.97 -20.02 8.02
CA ASN A 54 -4.96 -20.38 9.05
C ASN A 54 -6.07 -19.33 9.29
N GLY A 55 -6.45 -18.57 8.25
CA GLY A 55 -7.57 -17.63 8.32
C GLY A 55 -7.33 -16.40 9.20
N ARG A 56 -6.10 -16.17 9.66
CA ARG A 56 -5.68 -14.97 10.41
C ARG A 56 -4.41 -14.41 9.77
N VAL A 57 -4.28 -13.09 9.75
CA VAL A 57 -3.13 -12.43 9.13
C VAL A 57 -2.21 -11.91 10.23
N ARG A 58 -1.01 -12.49 10.35
CA ARG A 58 0.02 -11.99 11.26
C ARG A 58 0.76 -10.82 10.60
N GLY A 59 0.69 -9.66 11.23
CA GLY A 59 1.18 -8.42 10.62
C GLY A 59 1.13 -7.27 11.59
N TYR A 60 1.34 -6.06 11.08
CA TYR A 60 1.21 -4.85 11.88
C TYR A 60 0.64 -3.69 11.07
N ILE A 61 0.18 -2.67 11.79
CA ILE A 61 -0.48 -1.50 11.24
C ILE A 61 0.55 -0.37 11.14
N VAL A 62 0.58 0.30 9.99
CA VAL A 62 1.46 1.43 9.71
C VAL A 62 0.62 2.68 9.45
N THR A 63 0.97 3.77 10.13
CA THR A 63 0.24 5.05 10.07
C THR A 63 1.04 6.19 9.44
N SER A 64 2.32 5.96 9.11
CA SER A 64 3.21 6.97 8.57
C SER A 64 4.01 6.49 7.36
N LYS A 65 4.26 7.39 6.41
CA LYS A 65 5.12 7.18 5.24
C LYS A 65 6.54 6.84 5.67
N GLU A 66 7.08 7.53 6.69
CA GLU A 66 8.40 7.23 7.28
C GLU A 66 8.55 5.74 7.61
N THR A 67 7.61 5.17 8.37
CA THR A 67 7.65 3.76 8.73
C THR A 67 7.45 2.86 7.52
N LEU A 68 6.50 3.17 6.63
CA LEU A 68 6.23 2.35 5.45
C LEU A 68 7.46 2.25 4.55
N VAL A 69 8.10 3.38 4.24
CA VAL A 69 9.30 3.44 3.39
C VAL A 69 10.48 2.72 4.03
N LYS A 70 10.68 2.93 5.33
CA LYS A 70 11.75 2.27 6.09
C LYS A 70 11.59 0.74 6.08
N ASP A 71 10.37 0.26 6.28
CA ASP A 71 10.12 -1.17 6.47
C ASP A 71 9.89 -1.90 5.14
N ALA A 72 9.46 -1.20 4.08
CA ALA A 72 9.11 -1.77 2.77
C ALA A 72 10.12 -2.80 2.22
N PRO A 73 11.46 -2.60 2.28
CA PRO A 73 12.41 -3.61 1.80
C PRO A 73 12.36 -4.96 2.54
N SER A 74 11.79 -4.98 3.75
CA SER A 74 11.66 -6.16 4.61
C SER A 74 10.24 -6.75 4.62
N LEU A 75 9.31 -6.16 3.87
CA LEU A 75 7.92 -6.57 3.82
C LEU A 75 7.67 -7.46 2.61
N SER A 76 6.93 -8.54 2.82
CA SER A 76 6.43 -9.37 1.72
C SER A 76 5.18 -8.77 1.07
N HIS A 77 4.30 -8.14 1.87
CA HIS A 77 3.01 -7.61 1.40
C HIS A 77 2.63 -6.37 2.20
N TRP A 78 1.88 -5.48 1.57
CA TRP A 78 1.21 -4.36 2.21
C TRP A 78 -0.04 -3.96 1.43
N THR A 79 -0.95 -3.23 2.06
CA THR A 79 -2.16 -2.72 1.39
C THR A 79 -1.92 -1.32 0.80
N PRO A 80 -1.99 -1.14 -0.54
CA PRO A 80 -1.73 0.16 -1.16
C PRO A 80 -2.85 1.19 -0.94
N ASN A 81 -4.06 0.71 -0.68
CA ASN A 81 -5.19 1.53 -0.26
C ASN A 81 -5.12 1.84 1.23
N VAL A 82 -5.54 3.04 1.60
CA VAL A 82 -5.55 3.49 3.00
C VAL A 82 -6.92 3.28 3.61
N TYR A 83 -6.92 2.79 4.84
CA TYR A 83 -8.12 2.47 5.63
C TYR A 83 -8.33 3.50 6.74
N CYS A 84 -9.57 3.73 7.16
CA CYS A 84 -9.89 4.73 8.18
C CYS A 84 -9.27 4.39 9.54
N TYR A 85 -9.23 3.11 9.89
CA TYR A 85 -8.62 2.59 11.12
C TYR A 85 -8.09 1.17 10.88
N GLY A 86 -7.35 0.65 11.86
CA GLY A 86 -6.91 -0.74 11.86
C GLY A 86 -6.98 -1.32 13.26
N GLU A 87 -7.21 -2.62 13.34
CA GLU A 87 -7.40 -3.31 14.61
C GLU A 87 -6.53 -4.57 14.69
N TYR A 88 -6.32 -5.04 15.92
CA TYR A 88 -5.75 -6.35 16.18
C TYR A 88 -6.83 -7.30 16.71
N ALA A 89 -6.78 -8.55 16.30
CA ALA A 89 -7.70 -9.61 16.74
C ALA A 89 -7.27 -10.24 18.08
N ASP A 90 -6.12 -9.86 18.63
CA ASP A 90 -5.58 -10.37 19.88
C ASP A 90 -4.92 -9.25 20.72
N PRO A 91 -4.92 -9.37 22.06
CA PRO A 91 -4.28 -8.39 22.94
C PRO A 91 -2.76 -8.24 22.73
N ALA A 92 -2.10 -9.31 22.29
CA ALA A 92 -0.67 -9.29 21.97
C ALA A 92 -0.34 -8.56 20.66
N ARG A 93 -1.37 -8.10 19.92
CA ARG A 93 -1.25 -7.34 18.68
C ARG A 93 -0.46 -8.09 17.61
N THR A 94 -0.73 -9.39 17.50
CA THR A 94 -0.07 -10.29 16.55
C THR A 94 -0.81 -10.33 15.22
N TYR A 95 -2.14 -10.33 15.27
CA TYR A 95 -2.99 -10.57 14.12
C TYR A 95 -3.78 -9.32 13.76
N ILE A 96 -3.55 -8.79 12.56
CA ILE A 96 -4.25 -7.62 12.04
C ILE A 96 -5.62 -8.01 11.48
N LYS A 97 -6.59 -7.09 11.62
CA LYS A 97 -7.92 -7.17 10.99
C LYS A 97 -8.44 -5.78 10.63
N GLY A 98 -9.55 -5.74 9.89
CA GLY A 98 -10.22 -4.50 9.50
C GLY A 98 -9.86 -3.98 8.11
N PHE A 99 -9.07 -4.71 7.33
CA PHE A 99 -8.78 -4.40 5.91
C PHE A 99 -9.94 -4.76 4.97
N GLU A 100 -11.15 -4.37 5.35
CA GLU A 100 -12.40 -4.62 4.59
C GLU A 100 -12.85 -3.36 3.84
N GLU A 101 -13.61 -3.55 2.75
CA GLU A 101 -14.00 -2.49 1.82
C GLU A 101 -14.72 -1.33 2.51
N LYS A 102 -15.64 -1.62 3.44
CA LYS A 102 -16.38 -0.61 4.20
C LYS A 102 -15.49 0.30 5.06
N ASN A 103 -14.24 -0.10 5.30
CA ASN A 103 -13.25 0.67 6.06
C ASN A 103 -12.24 1.38 5.15
N LEU A 104 -12.32 1.23 3.82
CA LEU A 104 -11.48 2.00 2.90
C LEU A 104 -11.74 3.50 3.09
N SER A 105 -10.67 4.25 3.31
CA SER A 105 -10.72 5.71 3.36
C SER A 105 -10.50 6.33 1.99
N GLN A 106 -9.69 5.68 1.15
CA GLN A 106 -9.38 6.11 -0.20
C GLN A 106 -9.00 4.89 -1.04
N ILE A 107 -9.52 4.85 -2.27
CA ILE A 107 -9.10 3.91 -3.29
C ILE A 107 -7.97 4.58 -4.06
N ASN A 108 -6.74 4.19 -3.74
CA ASN A 108 -5.52 4.70 -4.36
C ASN A 108 -5.03 3.82 -5.50
N THR A 109 -5.38 2.54 -5.44
CA THR A 109 -4.86 1.53 -6.36
C THR A 109 -5.96 0.52 -6.65
N PHE A 110 -6.17 0.34 -7.94
CA PHE A 110 -6.92 -0.75 -8.54
C PHE A 110 -5.91 -1.59 -9.34
N VAL A 111 -5.82 -2.88 -9.03
CA VAL A 111 -4.85 -3.79 -9.65
C VAL A 111 -5.60 -4.84 -10.44
N VAL A 112 -5.19 -5.03 -11.69
CA VAL A 112 -5.64 -6.12 -12.55
C VAL A 112 -4.48 -7.10 -12.67
N ASP A 113 -4.69 -8.34 -12.22
CA ASP A 113 -3.71 -9.42 -12.33
C ASP A 113 -3.99 -10.21 -13.62
N ILE A 114 -3.00 -10.26 -14.52
CA ILE A 114 -3.09 -10.91 -15.82
C ILE A 114 -2.12 -12.09 -15.79
N ASP A 115 -2.62 -13.31 -15.66
CA ASP A 115 -1.80 -14.53 -15.57
C ASP A 115 -1.47 -15.10 -16.97
N THR A 116 -1.05 -14.23 -17.90
CA THR A 116 -0.54 -14.59 -19.24
C THR A 116 0.37 -13.50 -19.81
N LYS A 117 1.30 -13.90 -20.69
CA LYS A 117 2.18 -13.01 -21.48
C LYS A 117 1.77 -12.87 -22.94
N ASP A 118 0.61 -13.41 -23.30
CA ASP A 118 0.16 -13.46 -24.70
C ASP A 118 -0.31 -12.09 -25.21
N HIS A 119 -0.43 -11.09 -24.33
CA HIS A 119 -0.88 -9.74 -24.67
C HIS A 119 0.29 -8.76 -24.62
N SER A 120 0.42 -7.94 -25.66
CA SER A 120 1.37 -6.84 -25.64
C SER A 120 0.88 -5.72 -24.71
N ILE A 121 1.80 -4.86 -24.30
CA ILE A 121 1.47 -3.65 -23.51
C ILE A 121 0.42 -2.80 -24.25
N ASN A 122 0.49 -2.72 -25.58
CA ASN A 122 -0.46 -1.96 -26.39
C ASN A 122 -1.86 -2.58 -26.35
N ASP A 123 -1.96 -3.92 -26.35
CA ASP A 123 -3.25 -4.62 -26.25
C ASP A 123 -3.90 -4.35 -24.89
N ILE A 124 -3.10 -4.37 -23.81
CA ILE A 124 -3.55 -4.04 -22.45
C ILE A 124 -4.05 -2.59 -22.39
N LEU A 125 -3.29 -1.64 -22.93
CA LEU A 125 -3.66 -0.22 -22.95
C LEU A 125 -4.96 0.02 -23.74
N LEU A 126 -5.08 -0.58 -24.93
CA LEU A 126 -6.27 -0.45 -25.75
C LEU A 126 -7.50 -1.03 -25.05
N ALA A 127 -7.37 -2.20 -24.44
CA ALA A 127 -8.45 -2.81 -23.65
C ALA A 127 -8.88 -1.91 -22.48
N CYS A 128 -7.94 -1.27 -21.76
CA CYS A 128 -8.28 -0.34 -20.68
C CYS A 128 -9.08 0.89 -21.17
N ILE A 129 -8.79 1.38 -22.38
CA ILE A 129 -9.52 2.49 -23.00
C ILE A 129 -10.91 2.03 -23.43
N ASP A 130 -10.99 0.92 -24.15
CA ASP A 130 -12.24 0.39 -24.72
C ASP A 130 -13.24 -0.01 -23.62
N GLU A 131 -12.75 -0.60 -22.53
CA GLU A 131 -13.55 -1.01 -21.37
C GLU A 131 -13.76 0.11 -20.34
N SER A 132 -13.38 1.36 -20.67
CA SER A 132 -13.55 2.53 -19.79
C SER A 132 -12.92 2.36 -18.38
N ILE A 133 -11.86 1.56 -18.27
CA ILE A 133 -11.07 1.41 -17.04
C ILE A 133 -10.19 2.65 -16.81
N GLY A 134 -9.79 3.33 -17.90
CA GLY A 134 -8.92 4.50 -17.90
C GLY A 134 -7.45 4.13 -18.13
N GLU A 135 -6.59 5.14 -18.30
CA GLU A 135 -5.17 4.93 -18.54
C GLU A 135 -4.47 4.37 -17.29
N PRO A 136 -3.82 3.19 -17.37
CA PRO A 136 -3.13 2.62 -16.23
C PRO A 136 -1.91 3.46 -15.87
N SER A 137 -1.79 3.83 -14.59
CA SER A 137 -0.63 4.60 -14.12
C SER A 137 0.67 3.78 -14.06
N LEU A 138 0.56 2.44 -14.03
CA LEU A 138 1.70 1.53 -14.01
C LEU A 138 1.30 0.18 -14.64
N ILE A 139 2.17 -0.35 -15.50
CA ILE A 139 2.10 -1.73 -16.00
C ILE A 139 3.40 -2.42 -15.54
N VAL A 140 3.28 -3.58 -14.90
CA VAL A 140 4.41 -4.32 -14.34
C VAL A 140 4.39 -5.74 -14.88
N GLU A 141 5.49 -6.16 -15.49
CA GLU A 141 5.70 -7.55 -15.88
C GLU A 141 6.16 -8.37 -14.66
N SER A 142 5.55 -9.54 -14.50
CA SER A 142 5.91 -10.58 -13.54
C SER A 142 6.42 -11.83 -14.28
N PRO A 143 6.97 -12.83 -13.57
CA PRO A 143 7.41 -14.07 -14.20
C PRO A 143 6.33 -14.83 -14.98
N ARG A 144 5.04 -14.71 -14.60
CA ARG A 144 3.92 -15.45 -15.23
C ARG A 144 2.97 -14.59 -16.07
N GLY A 145 3.18 -13.28 -16.08
CA GLY A 145 2.35 -12.29 -16.78
C GLY A 145 2.95 -10.92 -16.61
#